data_AF-A0A370WW68-F1
#
_entry.id   AF-A0A370WW68-F1
#
_cell.length_a   1.000
_cell.length_b   1.000
_cell.length_c   1.000
_cell.angle_alpha   90.00
_cell.angle_beta   90.00
_cell.angle_gamma   90.00
#
_symmetry.space_group_name_H-M   'P 1'
#
loop_
_entity.id
_entity.type
_entity.pdbx_description
1 polymer ?
#
loop_
_entity_poly.entity_id
_entity_poly.type
_entity_poly.pdbx_seq_one_letter_code
_entity_poly.pdbx_strand_id
1 'polypeptide(L)'
;MLKTLCTLLATCCAVAAASAADPLSADHGDSMVYAKYSHPYGRTINGWANLSMQWIYQEPYSQNPYFDPTGEYCGVGQSGPVWYVAPIFAPTPGSYTRSCTIPHDKSILFQVGWVADTWPCPDPTFGPAPGQSLYDFLYTNSETYFSNVTVSVTLDGKPIHDAVDYHYISDSLNAIKGDLSLQANFDPCITGNYQEIVTNGWFLMFKPLSPGVHTIVSTTTNMGMMMNTFTYYLTIE
;
A
#
# COMPACT_ATOMS: atom_id res chain seq x y z
N MET A 1 16.09 17.04 68.03
CA MET A 1 17.53 16.71 68.08
C MET A 1 18.21 17.44 66.93
N LEU A 2 19.29 18.17 67.23
CA LEU A 2 20.04 19.04 66.32
C LEU A 2 21.24 18.26 65.72
N LYS A 3 21.67 18.64 64.51
CA LYS A 3 23.05 18.73 63.97
C LYS A 3 23.09 18.35 62.46
N THR A 4 23.91 18.87 61.55
CA THR A 4 24.75 20.08 61.36
C THR A 4 25.21 20.00 59.89
N LEU A 5 25.43 21.17 59.26
CA LEU A 5 25.97 21.42 57.92
C LEU A 5 27.39 20.88 57.66
N CYS A 6 27.71 20.63 56.38
CA CYS A 6 28.99 20.71 55.62
C CYS A 6 29.07 19.51 54.65
N THR A 7 29.39 19.62 53.35
CA THR A 7 30.37 20.50 52.70
C THR A 7 30.05 20.54 51.19
N LEU A 8 30.30 21.70 50.55
CA LEU A 8 30.38 21.81 49.09
C LEU A 8 31.52 20.94 48.55
N LEU A 9 31.25 20.20 47.46
CA LEU A 9 32.21 20.05 46.37
C LEU A 9 31.50 20.37 45.07
N ALA A 10 31.99 21.43 44.43
CA ALA A 10 31.64 21.80 43.08
C ALA A 10 32.36 20.85 42.11
N THR A 11 31.60 20.10 41.32
CA THR A 11 32.08 19.50 40.08
C THR A 11 31.11 19.90 38.97
N CYS A 12 31.55 20.86 38.16
CA CYS A 12 30.96 21.17 36.87
C CYS A 12 31.07 19.94 35.97
N CYS A 13 30.00 19.18 35.83
CA CYS A 13 29.79 18.34 34.66
C CYS A 13 28.78 19.07 33.77
N ALA A 14 29.26 19.61 32.65
CA ALA A 14 28.39 20.08 31.60
C ALA A 14 27.54 18.88 31.14
N VAL A 15 26.23 18.94 31.42
CA VAL A 15 25.27 17.99 30.85
C VAL A 15 25.14 18.38 29.39
N ALA A 16 25.92 17.75 28.53
CA ALA A 16 25.60 17.73 27.11
C ALA A 16 24.26 17.01 26.99
N ALA A 17 23.21 17.75 26.62
CA ALA A 17 21.95 17.17 26.23
C ALA A 17 22.20 16.32 24.98
N ALA A 18 22.40 15.02 25.18
CA ALA A 18 22.35 14.06 24.10
C ALA A 18 20.91 14.02 23.62
N SER A 19 20.64 14.68 22.49
CA SER A 19 19.46 14.42 21.69
C SER A 19 19.48 12.94 21.35
N ALA A 20 18.62 12.15 21.99
CA ALA A 20 18.31 10.81 21.52
C ALA A 20 17.63 11.00 20.16
N ALA A 21 18.40 10.89 19.09
CA ALA A 21 17.82 10.61 17.79
C ALA A 21 17.12 9.25 17.93
N ASP A 22 15.82 9.21 17.61
CA ASP A 22 15.12 7.95 17.40
C ASP A 22 15.96 7.09 16.45
N PRO A 23 16.07 5.76 16.70
CA PRO A 23 16.66 4.90 15.70
C PRO A 23 15.67 4.86 14.53
N LEU A 24 15.86 5.77 13.58
CA LEU A 24 15.43 5.58 12.20
C LEU A 24 15.98 4.20 11.83
N SER A 25 15.07 3.23 11.67
CA SER A 25 15.37 1.93 11.09
C SER A 25 16.29 2.18 9.91
N ALA A 26 17.49 1.59 9.94
CA ALA A 26 18.48 1.79 8.90
C ALA A 26 17.82 1.44 7.57
N ASP A 27 17.61 2.46 6.75
CA ASP A 27 17.14 2.32 5.38
C ASP A 27 18.14 1.38 4.68
N HIS A 28 17.71 0.19 4.31
CA HIS A 28 18.52 -0.76 3.52
C HIS A 28 18.68 -0.26 2.07
N GLY A 29 19.05 1.02 1.90
CA GLY A 29 19.71 1.60 0.74
C GLY A 29 19.05 1.34 -0.61
N ASP A 30 17.77 1.02 -0.65
CA ASP A 30 17.15 0.62 -1.90
C ASP A 30 16.75 1.87 -2.68
N SER A 31 17.72 2.40 -3.43
CA SER A 31 17.60 3.70 -4.09
C SER A 31 16.39 3.81 -5.03
N MET A 32 15.76 2.68 -5.40
CA MET A 32 14.67 2.56 -6.36
C MET A 32 13.30 2.93 -5.78
N VAL A 33 13.07 2.68 -4.48
CA VAL A 33 11.80 2.99 -3.81
C VAL A 33 11.98 4.09 -2.77
N TYR A 34 10.88 4.76 -2.43
CA TYR A 34 10.83 5.64 -1.28
C TYR A 34 10.79 4.82 0.01
N ALA A 35 11.48 5.25 1.06
CA ALA A 35 11.45 4.59 2.35
C ALA A 35 10.00 4.47 2.90
N LYS A 36 9.71 3.36 3.59
CA LYS A 36 8.36 2.98 4.06
C LYS A 36 7.55 4.11 4.72
N TYR A 37 8.17 4.86 5.64
CA TYR A 37 7.50 5.94 6.38
C TYR A 37 7.76 7.35 5.82
N SER A 38 8.25 7.44 4.59
CA SER A 38 8.48 8.73 3.93
C SER A 38 7.17 9.36 3.44
N HIS A 39 7.26 10.64 3.05
CA HIS A 39 6.12 11.46 2.63
C HIS A 39 6.33 12.00 1.21
N PRO A 40 6.43 11.14 0.18
CA PRO A 40 6.58 11.59 -1.20
C PRO A 40 5.45 12.55 -1.57
N TYR A 41 5.83 13.73 -2.08
CA TYR A 41 4.92 14.81 -2.43
C TYR A 41 3.99 15.26 -1.29
N GLY A 42 4.49 15.20 -0.04
CA GLY A 42 3.79 15.68 1.15
C GLY A 42 2.71 14.75 1.70
N ARG A 43 2.66 13.49 1.24
CA ARG A 43 1.68 12.48 1.68
C ARG A 43 2.38 11.16 1.98
N THR A 44 1.96 10.48 3.04
CA THR A 44 2.45 9.12 3.38
C THR A 44 2.17 8.14 2.26
N ILE A 45 2.97 7.08 2.14
CA ILE A 45 2.70 6.00 1.18
C ILE A 45 1.32 5.37 1.45
N ASN A 46 0.92 5.20 2.72
CA ASN A 46 -0.42 4.76 3.10
C ASN A 46 -1.52 5.71 2.59
N GLY A 47 -1.31 7.02 2.68
CA GLY A 47 -2.22 8.01 2.12
C GLY A 47 -2.36 7.89 0.59
N TRP A 48 -1.27 7.56 -0.12
CA TRP A 48 -1.32 7.26 -1.55
C TRP A 48 -2.03 5.93 -1.83
N ALA A 49 -1.85 4.91 -1.00
CA ALA A 49 -2.59 3.64 -1.09
C ALA A 49 -4.11 3.88 -1.00
N ASN A 50 -4.57 4.69 -0.04
CA ASN A 50 -5.98 5.05 0.09
C ASN A 50 -6.52 5.79 -1.15
N LEU A 51 -5.77 6.75 -1.70
CA LEU A 51 -6.16 7.42 -2.95
C LEU A 51 -6.21 6.47 -4.15
N SER A 52 -5.32 5.48 -4.18
CA SER A 52 -5.32 4.48 -5.25
C SER A 52 -6.53 3.55 -5.19
N MET A 53 -7.12 3.34 -4.00
CA MET A 53 -8.41 2.65 -3.88
C MET A 53 -9.56 3.50 -4.41
N GLN A 54 -9.55 4.82 -4.15
CA GLN A 54 -10.54 5.73 -4.73
C GLN A 54 -10.51 5.71 -6.25
N TRP A 55 -9.32 5.72 -6.84
CA TRP A 55 -9.14 5.61 -8.28
C TRP A 55 -9.69 4.28 -8.82
N ILE A 56 -9.19 3.14 -8.32
CA ILE A 56 -9.53 1.85 -8.94
C ILE A 56 -11.02 1.51 -8.79
N TYR A 57 -11.67 1.91 -7.70
CA TYR A 57 -13.10 1.66 -7.51
C TYR A 57 -13.99 2.60 -8.33
N GLN A 58 -13.50 3.78 -8.73
CA GLN A 58 -14.27 4.71 -9.57
C GLN A 58 -14.33 4.27 -11.04
N GLU A 59 -13.41 3.42 -11.49
CA GLU A 59 -13.36 3.01 -12.88
C GLU A 59 -14.38 1.89 -13.20
N PRO A 60 -15.20 2.06 -14.27
CA PRO A 60 -16.13 1.03 -14.72
C PRO A 60 -15.41 -0.28 -15.08
N TYR A 61 -16.07 -1.41 -14.82
CA TYR A 61 -15.52 -2.76 -15.04
C TYR A 61 -14.88 -2.94 -16.43
N SER A 62 -15.48 -2.39 -17.49
CA SER A 62 -15.00 -2.54 -18.87
C SER A 62 -13.66 -1.89 -19.18
N GLN A 63 -13.24 -0.92 -18.36
CA GLN A 63 -11.98 -0.17 -18.52
C GLN A 63 -11.16 -0.15 -17.23
N ASN A 64 -11.52 -0.99 -16.26
CA ASN A 64 -10.89 -0.97 -14.95
C ASN A 64 -9.49 -1.59 -15.03
N PRO A 65 -8.42 -0.88 -14.63
CA PRO A 65 -7.04 -1.37 -14.70
C PRO A 65 -6.76 -2.68 -13.95
N TYR A 66 -7.60 -3.06 -12.99
CA TYR A 66 -7.47 -4.33 -12.27
C TYR A 66 -7.93 -5.52 -13.12
N PHE A 67 -8.97 -5.33 -13.94
CA PHE A 67 -9.56 -6.36 -14.82
C PHE A 67 -8.99 -6.34 -16.24
N ASP A 68 -8.05 -5.45 -16.53
CA ASP A 68 -7.37 -5.35 -17.82
C ASP A 68 -6.16 -6.30 -17.89
N PRO A 69 -6.23 -7.40 -18.66
CA PRO A 69 -5.12 -8.33 -18.79
C PRO A 69 -3.99 -7.79 -19.68
N THR A 70 -4.24 -6.75 -20.49
CA THR A 70 -3.28 -6.23 -21.47
C THR A 70 -2.48 -5.06 -20.92
N GLY A 71 -3.11 -4.23 -20.10
CA GLY A 71 -2.61 -2.96 -19.60
C GLY A 71 -2.91 -1.75 -20.50
N GLU A 72 -3.74 -1.91 -21.54
CA GLU A 72 -4.31 -0.83 -22.37
C GLU A 72 -4.93 0.29 -21.53
N TYR A 73 -5.58 -0.05 -20.42
CA TYR A 73 -6.27 0.89 -19.54
C TYR A 73 -5.43 1.37 -18.36
N CYS A 74 -4.14 1.06 -18.29
CA CYS A 74 -3.33 1.38 -17.11
C CYS A 74 -3.23 2.89 -16.79
N GLY A 75 -3.53 3.76 -17.77
CA GLY A 75 -3.54 5.22 -17.60
C GLY A 75 -4.91 5.86 -17.42
N VAL A 76 -5.99 5.08 -17.40
CA VAL A 76 -7.34 5.61 -17.23
C VAL A 76 -7.49 6.29 -15.87
N GLY A 77 -8.12 7.45 -15.83
CA GLY A 77 -8.45 8.16 -14.58
C GLY A 77 -7.25 8.73 -13.82
N GLN A 78 -6.05 8.72 -14.40
CA GLN A 78 -4.82 9.08 -13.69
C GLN A 78 -4.39 10.53 -13.92
N SER A 79 -3.87 11.16 -12.87
CA SER A 79 -3.30 12.50 -12.91
C SER A 79 -2.37 12.76 -11.72
N GLY A 80 -1.64 13.88 -11.74
CA GLY A 80 -0.78 14.26 -10.62
C GLY A 80 0.63 13.63 -10.66
N PRO A 81 1.37 13.68 -9.55
CA PRO A 81 2.79 13.28 -9.51
C PRO A 81 3.02 11.78 -9.31
N VAL A 82 1.97 11.02 -9.01
CA VAL A 82 2.04 9.59 -8.72
C VAL A 82 1.15 8.85 -9.72
N TRP A 83 1.71 7.83 -10.36
CA TRP A 83 1.01 6.91 -11.23
C TRP A 83 0.75 5.60 -10.50
N TYR A 84 -0.50 5.17 -10.46
CA TYR A 84 -0.92 3.92 -9.83
C TYR A 84 -0.78 2.76 -10.81
N VAL A 85 -0.20 1.66 -10.35
CA VAL A 85 -0.09 0.42 -11.12
C VAL A 85 -0.80 -0.65 -10.31
N ALA A 86 -2.03 -0.97 -10.73
CA ALA A 86 -2.91 -1.95 -10.06
C ALA A 86 -2.29 -3.37 -10.04
N PRO A 87 -2.75 -4.30 -9.20
CA PRO A 87 -2.41 -5.70 -9.42
C PRO A 87 -3.08 -6.21 -10.71
N ILE A 88 -2.66 -7.38 -11.22
CA ILE A 88 -3.40 -8.10 -12.28
C ILE A 88 -4.38 -9.04 -11.60
N PHE A 89 -5.66 -9.01 -11.99
CA PHE A 89 -6.62 -9.99 -11.54
C PHE A 89 -6.20 -11.42 -11.96
N ALA A 90 -5.97 -12.30 -10.97
CA ALA A 90 -5.53 -13.67 -11.17
C ALA A 90 -6.61 -14.66 -10.70
N PRO A 91 -7.49 -15.16 -11.58
CA PRO A 91 -8.55 -16.08 -11.20
C PRO A 91 -8.03 -17.47 -10.80
N THR A 92 -6.82 -17.83 -11.23
CA THR A 92 -6.16 -19.09 -10.90
C THR A 92 -4.68 -18.87 -10.55
N PRO A 93 -4.04 -19.75 -9.78
CA PRO A 93 -2.60 -19.69 -9.58
C PRO A 93 -1.83 -19.70 -10.90
N GLY A 94 -0.84 -18.83 -11.07
CA GLY A 94 -0.02 -18.83 -12.28
C GLY A 94 0.81 -17.58 -12.53
N SER A 95 1.26 -17.46 -13.78
CA SER A 95 2.04 -16.31 -14.25
C SER A 95 1.18 -15.41 -15.12
N TYR A 96 1.18 -14.12 -14.83
CA TYR A 96 0.42 -13.11 -15.53
C TYR A 96 1.34 -11.97 -15.95
N THR A 97 1.03 -11.36 -17.09
CA THR A 97 1.87 -10.31 -17.67
C THR A 97 1.01 -9.21 -18.25
N ARG A 98 1.39 -7.96 -18.04
CA ARG A 98 0.78 -6.81 -18.73
C ARG A 98 1.81 -5.75 -19.12
N SER A 99 1.46 -4.89 -20.06
CA SER A 99 2.30 -3.76 -20.48
C SER A 99 1.61 -2.44 -20.19
N CYS A 100 2.34 -1.44 -19.70
CA CYS A 100 1.79 -0.13 -19.37
C CYS A 100 2.70 0.99 -19.84
N THR A 101 2.12 2.04 -20.41
CA THR A 101 2.85 3.27 -20.75
C THR A 101 2.58 4.32 -19.67
N ILE A 102 3.64 4.92 -19.14
CA ILE A 102 3.60 5.86 -18.04
C ILE A 102 4.36 7.13 -18.47
N PRO A 103 3.83 8.33 -18.27
CA PRO A 103 4.59 9.56 -18.53
C PRO A 103 5.88 9.62 -17.69
N HIS A 104 6.96 10.22 -18.20
CA HIS A 104 8.13 10.54 -17.37
C HIS A 104 7.77 11.41 -16.15
N ASP A 105 8.72 11.46 -15.22
CA ASP A 105 8.67 12.26 -13.99
C ASP A 105 7.51 11.90 -13.04
N LYS A 106 6.92 10.71 -13.21
CA LYS A 106 5.94 10.13 -12.27
C LYS A 106 6.61 9.17 -11.32
N SER A 107 6.36 9.31 -10.03
CA SER A 107 6.57 8.19 -9.11
C SER A 107 5.52 7.12 -9.37
N ILE A 108 5.84 5.86 -9.13
CA ILE A 108 4.93 4.75 -9.38
C ILE A 108 4.51 4.14 -8.06
N LEU A 109 3.23 4.21 -7.70
CA LEU A 109 2.67 3.41 -6.62
C LEU A 109 2.25 2.06 -7.19
N PHE A 110 3.10 1.07 -6.98
CA PHE A 110 2.86 -0.31 -7.38
C PHE A 110 2.06 -1.04 -6.31
N GLN A 111 0.87 -1.51 -6.67
CA GLN A 111 0.00 -2.30 -5.82
C GLN A 111 0.32 -3.78 -6.04
N VAL A 112 0.85 -4.46 -5.02
CA VAL A 112 1.12 -5.91 -5.11
C VAL A 112 -0.18 -6.70 -4.91
N GLY A 113 -0.97 -6.28 -3.92
CA GLY A 113 -2.22 -6.90 -3.52
C GLY A 113 -2.80 -6.16 -2.32
N TRP A 114 -4.13 -6.18 -2.21
CA TRP A 114 -4.87 -5.41 -1.21
C TRP A 114 -6.24 -6.03 -0.95
N VAL A 115 -6.82 -5.64 0.18
CA VAL A 115 -8.24 -5.75 0.51
C VAL A 115 -8.75 -4.35 0.84
N ALA A 116 -9.95 -4.04 0.38
CA ALA A 116 -10.73 -2.89 0.81
C ALA A 116 -11.89 -3.42 1.63
N ASP A 117 -11.71 -3.44 2.95
CA ASP A 117 -12.68 -4.04 3.85
C ASP A 117 -13.80 -3.07 4.18
N THR A 118 -15.04 -3.56 4.17
CA THR A 118 -16.25 -2.74 4.32
C THR A 118 -17.32 -3.47 5.13
N TRP A 119 -18.34 -2.73 5.55
CA TRP A 119 -19.50 -3.21 6.29
C TRP A 119 -20.72 -2.37 5.85
N PRO A 120 -21.97 -2.88 5.81
CA PRO A 120 -22.51 -4.13 6.37
C PRO A 120 -22.58 -5.32 5.42
N CYS A 121 -21.99 -5.23 4.23
CA CYS A 121 -22.00 -6.33 3.27
C CYS A 121 -20.66 -7.08 3.34
N PRO A 122 -20.61 -8.41 3.13
CA PRO A 122 -21.70 -9.29 2.72
C PRO A 122 -22.63 -9.78 3.83
N ASP A 123 -22.25 -9.65 5.10
CA ASP A 123 -23.02 -10.14 6.23
C ASP A 123 -23.28 -9.03 7.26
N PRO A 124 -24.50 -8.47 7.34
CA PRO A 124 -24.83 -7.42 8.30
C PRO A 124 -24.83 -7.92 9.75
N THR A 125 -24.81 -9.24 9.97
CA THR A 125 -24.78 -9.85 11.30
C THR A 125 -23.36 -10.00 11.86
N PHE A 126 -22.35 -9.92 10.99
CA PHE A 126 -20.94 -9.86 11.35
C PHE A 126 -20.48 -8.40 11.31
N GLY A 127 -20.59 -7.71 12.44
CA GLY A 127 -20.32 -6.28 12.54
C GLY A 127 -19.59 -5.88 13.83
N PRO A 128 -19.37 -4.56 14.01
CA PRO A 128 -18.69 -4.04 15.19
C PRO A 128 -19.38 -4.48 16.49
N ALA A 129 -18.58 -4.90 17.47
CA ALA A 129 -19.09 -5.19 18.82
C ALA A 129 -19.66 -3.92 19.48
N PRO A 130 -20.56 -4.02 20.46
CA PRO A 130 -21.07 -2.85 21.18
C PRO A 130 -19.93 -1.99 21.75
N GLY A 131 -19.84 -0.73 21.29
CA GLY A 131 -18.81 0.22 21.70
C GLY A 131 -17.51 0.17 20.89
N GLN A 132 -17.35 -0.77 19.95
CA GLN A 132 -16.24 -0.80 19.00
C GLN A 132 -16.50 0.21 17.87
N SER A 133 -15.47 0.96 17.47
CA SER A 133 -15.58 1.84 16.30
C SER A 133 -15.63 1.01 15.01
N LEU A 134 -16.23 1.56 13.95
CA LEU A 134 -16.21 0.90 12.64
C LEU A 134 -14.77 0.71 12.13
N TYR A 135 -13.90 1.69 12.38
CA TYR A 135 -12.48 1.61 12.04
C TYR A 135 -11.81 0.39 12.70
N ASP A 136 -11.92 0.26 14.02
CA ASP A 136 -11.26 -0.83 14.75
C ASP A 136 -11.79 -2.20 14.31
N PHE A 137 -13.09 -2.28 13.99
CA PHE A 137 -13.71 -3.48 13.45
C PHE A 137 -13.11 -3.87 12.09
N LEU A 138 -13.11 -2.94 11.12
CA LEU A 138 -12.58 -3.19 9.78
C LEU A 138 -11.06 -3.40 9.78
N TYR A 139 -10.33 -2.69 10.64
CA TYR A 139 -8.90 -2.88 10.82
C TYR A 139 -8.62 -4.35 11.21
N THR A 140 -9.20 -4.82 12.31
CA THR A 140 -8.98 -6.18 12.80
C THR A 140 -9.48 -7.24 11.82
N ASN A 141 -10.62 -7.01 11.17
CA ASN A 141 -11.14 -7.95 10.17
C ASN A 141 -10.21 -8.05 8.95
N SER A 142 -9.70 -6.92 8.46
CA SER A 142 -8.78 -6.88 7.32
C SER A 142 -7.46 -7.65 7.55
N GLU A 143 -6.97 -7.75 8.79
CA GLU A 143 -5.74 -8.49 9.11
C GLU A 143 -5.85 -10.00 8.85
N THR A 144 -7.08 -10.53 8.83
CA THR A 144 -7.31 -11.97 8.61
C THR A 144 -6.99 -12.42 7.17
N TYR A 145 -6.99 -11.49 6.19
CA TYR A 145 -6.80 -11.80 4.77
C TYR A 145 -5.34 -12.06 4.37
N PHE A 146 -4.37 -11.61 5.16
CA PHE A 146 -2.94 -11.61 4.78
C PHE A 146 -2.05 -12.53 5.61
N SER A 147 -2.65 -13.40 6.43
CA SER A 147 -1.91 -14.38 7.21
C SER A 147 -1.06 -15.30 6.33
N ASN A 148 0.25 -15.36 6.60
CA ASN A 148 1.22 -16.24 5.93
C ASN A 148 1.40 -15.99 4.42
N VAL A 149 1.27 -14.74 3.97
CA VAL A 149 1.64 -14.33 2.62
C VAL A 149 3.08 -13.84 2.60
N THR A 150 3.89 -14.34 1.67
CA THR A 150 5.20 -13.74 1.36
C THR A 150 5.12 -12.93 0.07
N VAL A 151 5.85 -11.81 0.04
CA VAL A 151 5.94 -10.91 -1.11
C VAL A 151 7.40 -10.73 -1.49
N SER A 152 7.71 -10.90 -2.77
CA SER A 152 8.97 -10.45 -3.37
C SER A 152 8.69 -9.57 -4.57
N VAL A 153 9.52 -8.55 -4.76
CA VAL A 153 9.41 -7.62 -5.89
C VAL A 153 10.80 -7.38 -6.46
N THR A 154 10.90 -7.24 -7.78
CA THR A 154 12.11 -6.80 -8.48
C THR A 154 11.79 -5.65 -9.42
N LEU A 155 12.77 -4.77 -9.63
CA LEU A 155 12.78 -3.77 -10.70
C LEU A 155 14.02 -4.00 -11.57
N ASP A 156 13.82 -4.25 -12.86
CA ASP A 156 14.88 -4.56 -13.84
C ASP A 156 15.80 -5.70 -13.37
N GLY A 157 15.20 -6.71 -12.74
CA GLY A 157 15.90 -7.87 -12.18
C GLY A 157 16.63 -7.61 -10.86
N LYS A 158 16.63 -6.37 -10.34
CA LYS A 158 17.18 -6.05 -9.02
C LYS A 158 16.10 -6.25 -7.95
N PRO A 159 16.36 -7.04 -6.90
CA PRO A 159 15.38 -7.25 -5.84
C PRO A 159 15.14 -5.96 -5.05
N ILE A 160 13.88 -5.75 -4.65
CA ILE A 160 13.53 -4.76 -3.64
C ILE A 160 13.67 -5.42 -2.27
N HIS A 161 14.57 -4.90 -1.44
CA HIS A 161 14.77 -5.41 -0.09
C HIS A 161 13.53 -5.19 0.76
N ASP A 162 13.21 -6.20 1.58
CA ASP A 162 12.12 -6.17 2.54
C ASP A 162 10.77 -5.72 1.93
N ALA A 163 10.48 -6.13 0.68
CA ALA A 163 9.24 -5.77 -0.01
C ALA A 163 7.98 -6.13 0.80
N VAL A 164 8.03 -7.20 1.59
CA VAL A 164 6.96 -7.61 2.51
C VAL A 164 6.70 -6.59 3.62
N ASP A 165 7.68 -5.77 3.98
CA ASP A 165 7.53 -4.73 5.00
C ASP A 165 6.78 -3.51 4.47
N TYR A 166 6.63 -3.34 3.15
CA TYR A 166 5.79 -2.29 2.55
C TYR A 166 4.28 -2.61 2.65
N HIS A 167 3.89 -3.25 3.75
CA HIS A 167 2.52 -3.50 4.16
C HIS A 167 1.96 -2.28 4.89
N TYR A 168 0.77 -1.84 4.49
CA TYR A 168 0.07 -0.71 5.07
C TYR A 168 -1.38 -1.06 5.34
N ILE A 169 -1.90 -0.54 6.45
CA ILE A 169 -3.31 -0.52 6.77
C ILE A 169 -3.69 0.96 6.95
N SER A 170 -4.85 1.39 6.44
CA SER A 170 -5.30 2.78 6.55
C SER A 170 -5.21 3.27 8.01
N ASP A 171 -4.68 4.48 8.24
CA ASP A 171 -4.57 5.05 9.60
C ASP A 171 -5.92 5.56 10.17
N SER A 172 -6.96 5.59 9.34
CA SER A 172 -8.32 6.01 9.66
C SER A 172 -9.28 5.48 8.59
N LEU A 173 -10.60 5.58 8.82
CA LEU A 173 -11.58 5.30 7.76
C LEU A 173 -11.30 6.19 6.55
N ASN A 174 -11.18 5.55 5.40
CA ASN A 174 -11.23 6.23 4.13
C ASN A 174 -12.57 5.90 3.44
N ALA A 175 -12.82 6.46 2.26
CA ALA A 175 -14.03 6.17 1.54
C ALA A 175 -13.76 5.96 0.05
N ILE A 176 -14.48 5.01 -0.52
CA ILE A 176 -14.57 4.77 -1.96
C ILE A 176 -15.98 5.07 -2.44
N LYS A 177 -16.12 5.40 -3.73
CA LYS A 177 -17.41 5.44 -4.42
C LYS A 177 -17.28 4.50 -5.62
N GLY A 178 -17.70 3.25 -5.42
CA GLY A 178 -17.57 2.21 -6.43
C GLY A 178 -18.49 2.44 -7.63
N ASP A 179 -17.97 2.25 -8.84
CA ASP A 179 -18.80 2.22 -10.05
C ASP A 179 -19.74 1.00 -10.02
N LEU A 180 -21.02 1.20 -10.35
CA LEU A 180 -22.04 0.15 -10.24
C LEU A 180 -21.77 -1.07 -11.13
N SER A 181 -21.02 -0.91 -12.22
CA SER A 181 -20.68 -2.04 -13.10
C SER A 181 -19.77 -3.08 -12.44
N LEU A 182 -19.10 -2.73 -11.34
CA LEU A 182 -18.25 -3.63 -10.57
C LEU A 182 -19.06 -4.65 -9.72
N GLN A 183 -20.35 -4.38 -9.45
CA GLN A 183 -21.17 -5.23 -8.58
C GLN A 183 -21.24 -6.70 -9.04
N ALA A 184 -21.40 -6.91 -10.34
CA ALA A 184 -21.71 -8.23 -10.88
C ALA A 184 -20.50 -9.17 -10.94
N ASN A 185 -19.30 -8.62 -11.08
CA ASN A 185 -18.08 -9.39 -11.39
C ASN A 185 -16.97 -9.23 -10.35
N PHE A 186 -17.09 -8.26 -9.45
CA PHE A 186 -16.05 -7.97 -8.46
C PHE A 186 -16.57 -7.99 -7.04
N ASP A 187 -17.42 -7.01 -6.70
CA ASP A 187 -17.84 -6.78 -5.32
C ASP A 187 -19.33 -6.43 -5.26
N PRO A 188 -20.20 -7.39 -4.88
CA PRO A 188 -21.64 -7.17 -4.79
C PRO A 188 -22.02 -6.14 -3.71
N CYS A 189 -21.08 -5.73 -2.86
CA CYS A 189 -21.29 -4.74 -1.82
C CYS A 189 -21.21 -3.29 -2.31
N ILE A 190 -20.77 -3.06 -3.55
CA ILE A 190 -20.73 -1.71 -4.12
C ILE A 190 -22.14 -1.15 -4.22
N THR A 191 -22.36 0.11 -3.86
CA THR A 191 -23.69 0.74 -3.82
C THR A 191 -23.87 1.89 -4.82
N GLY A 192 -22.79 2.34 -5.47
CA GLY A 192 -22.78 3.58 -6.25
C GLY A 192 -22.72 4.86 -5.40
N ASN A 193 -22.75 4.73 -4.07
CA ASN A 193 -22.57 5.82 -3.11
C ASN A 193 -21.22 5.71 -2.41
N TYR A 194 -20.85 6.74 -1.64
CA TYR A 194 -19.66 6.67 -0.79
C TYR A 194 -19.84 5.59 0.29
N GLN A 195 -18.84 4.73 0.42
CA GLN A 195 -18.75 3.67 1.42
C GLN A 195 -17.44 3.82 2.17
N GLU A 196 -17.52 3.75 3.49
CA GLU A 196 -16.33 3.74 4.34
C GLU A 196 -15.63 2.39 4.25
N ILE A 197 -14.30 2.43 4.15
CA ILE A 197 -13.46 1.25 4.07
C ILE A 197 -12.20 1.40 4.91
N VAL A 198 -11.56 0.27 5.20
CA VAL A 198 -10.14 0.18 5.53
C VAL A 198 -9.42 -0.49 4.37
N THR A 199 -8.38 0.16 3.87
CA THR A 199 -7.45 -0.45 2.90
C THR A 199 -6.36 -1.17 3.66
N ASN A 200 -6.08 -2.41 3.30
CA ASN A 200 -4.99 -3.20 3.86
C ASN A 200 -4.26 -3.92 2.71
N GLY A 201 -2.93 -3.83 2.62
CA GLY A 201 -2.16 -4.51 1.58
C GLY A 201 -0.72 -4.04 1.43
N TRP A 202 -0.05 -4.49 0.36
CA TRP A 202 1.33 -4.10 0.05
C TRP A 202 1.41 -3.10 -1.10
N PHE A 203 2.08 -1.98 -0.83
CA PHE A 203 2.19 -0.85 -1.74
C PHE A 203 3.64 -0.35 -1.79
N LEU A 204 4.31 -0.49 -2.93
CA LEU A 204 5.66 0.04 -3.11
C LEU A 204 5.60 1.34 -3.90
N MET A 205 6.19 2.40 -3.37
CA MET A 205 6.33 3.66 -4.11
C MET A 205 7.72 3.72 -4.75
N PHE A 206 7.82 3.46 -6.04
CA PHE A 206 9.03 3.66 -6.82
C PHE A 206 9.26 5.15 -7.08
N LYS A 207 10.51 5.58 -6.99
CA LYS A 207 10.94 6.90 -7.49
C LYS A 207 10.73 6.99 -8.99
N PRO A 208 10.65 8.20 -9.57
CA PRO A 208 10.54 8.35 -11.01
C PRO A 208 11.63 7.56 -11.74
N LEU A 209 11.20 6.72 -12.66
CA LEU A 209 12.09 5.92 -13.50
C LEU A 209 12.59 6.76 -14.67
N SER A 210 13.75 6.42 -15.22
CA SER A 210 14.26 7.03 -16.44
C SER A 210 13.34 6.72 -17.63
N PRO A 211 13.25 7.60 -18.65
CA PRO A 211 12.62 7.23 -19.91
C PRO A 211 13.20 5.95 -20.50
N GLY A 212 12.35 5.07 -21.02
CA GLY A 212 12.72 3.76 -21.56
C GLY A 212 11.84 2.61 -21.06
N VAL A 213 12.34 1.39 -21.25
CA VAL A 213 11.63 0.16 -20.88
C VAL A 213 12.15 -0.36 -19.55
N HIS A 214 11.23 -0.60 -18.63
CA HIS A 214 11.49 -1.17 -17.32
C HIS A 214 10.62 -2.40 -17.08
N THR A 215 11.04 -3.30 -16.20
CA THR A 215 10.28 -4.50 -15.83
C THR A 215 10.13 -4.59 -14.32
N ILE A 216 8.89 -4.61 -13.83
CA ILE A 216 8.59 -4.99 -12.45
C ILE A 216 8.12 -6.44 -12.44
N VAL A 217 8.70 -7.27 -11.58
CA VAL A 217 8.19 -8.61 -11.30
C VAL A 217 7.82 -8.71 -9.84
N SER A 218 6.61 -9.14 -9.52
CA SER A 218 6.19 -9.43 -8.15
C SER A 218 5.74 -10.87 -8.02
N THR A 219 6.16 -11.53 -6.95
CA THR A 219 5.73 -12.88 -6.60
C THR A 219 5.06 -12.87 -5.23
N THR A 220 3.90 -13.51 -5.14
CA THR A 220 3.17 -13.72 -3.89
C THR A 220 2.98 -15.21 -3.65
N THR A 221 3.29 -15.69 -2.45
CA THR A 221 3.07 -17.09 -2.06
C THR A 221 2.20 -17.15 -0.81
N ASN A 222 1.16 -18.00 -0.81
CA ASN A 222 0.34 -18.27 0.38
C ASN A 222 0.61 -19.67 0.97
N MET A 223 0.00 -19.98 2.12
CA MET A 223 0.23 -21.19 2.93
C MET A 223 -0.16 -22.54 2.30
N GLY A 224 -0.38 -22.59 0.98
CA GLY A 224 -0.53 -23.80 0.17
C GLY A 224 0.52 -23.96 -0.94
N MET A 225 1.58 -23.13 -0.95
CA MET A 225 2.58 -23.03 -2.03
C MET A 225 2.01 -22.62 -3.39
N MET A 226 0.81 -22.03 -3.43
CA MET A 226 0.30 -21.43 -4.67
C MET A 226 1.06 -20.13 -4.87
N MET A 227 1.93 -20.14 -5.88
CA MET A 227 2.77 -19.02 -6.26
C MET A 227 2.09 -18.31 -7.44
N ASN A 228 1.85 -17.01 -7.27
CA ASN A 228 1.53 -16.14 -8.39
C ASN A 228 2.74 -15.29 -8.73
N THR A 229 3.03 -15.17 -10.03
CA THR A 229 4.06 -14.27 -10.53
C THR A 229 3.44 -13.30 -11.51
N PHE A 230 3.63 -12.01 -11.25
CA PHE A 230 3.10 -10.94 -12.06
C PHE A 230 4.26 -10.16 -12.67
N THR A 231 4.26 -10.02 -13.99
CA THR A 231 5.28 -9.27 -14.74
C THR A 231 4.65 -8.05 -15.39
N TYR A 232 5.21 -6.88 -15.14
CA TYR A 232 4.76 -5.61 -15.68
C TYR A 232 5.86 -5.03 -16.54
N TYR A 233 5.62 -4.90 -17.84
CA TYR A 233 6.49 -4.17 -18.75
C TYR A 233 6.06 -2.70 -18.78
N LEU A 234 6.92 -1.82 -18.29
CA LEU A 234 6.64 -0.39 -18.21
C LEU A 234 7.41 0.33 -19.31
N THR A 235 6.71 1.12 -20.11
CA THR A 235 7.33 2.10 -21.02
C THR A 235 7.18 3.48 -20.40
N ILE A 236 8.31 4.09 -20.04
CA ILE A 236 8.36 5.44 -19.51
C ILE A 236 8.67 6.38 -20.67
N GLU A 237 7.74 7.29 -20.98
CA GLU A 237 7.85 8.23 -22.11
C GLU A 237 8.72 9.45 -21.80
#